data_AF-A0A965KIC3-F1
#
_entry.id   AF-A0A965KIC3-F1
#
_cell.length_a   1.000
_cell.length_b   1.000
_cell.length_c   1.000
_cell.angle_alpha   90.00
_cell.angle_beta   90.00
_cell.angle_gamma   90.00
#
_symmetry.space_group_name_H-M   'P 1'
#
loop_
_entity.id
_entity.type
_entity.pdbx_description
1 polymer ?
#
loop_
_entity_poly.entity_id
_entity_poly.type
_entity_poly.pdbx_seq_one_letter_code
_entity_poly.pdbx_strand_id
1 'polypeptide(L)'
;EMNASATGKAFDPELQKTVRTFVERYQDFEREGVIGLMPPKEESSVARWDNLGASLLGVIKDQKAHRAGLAEDGIVTRYADFSMAWREGKDDECARLSSAIAASLKGPWSAKAESEATFGRMQPFYWLLIAYAITVLMVFAAWLTSSEPLRAWSYRLLVACFVLHTLALGYRMWLHGRPPVTNLYSSGIFVAWGAVALGIVLERVWKNGIGAAATGITGFVSLIVAHNLGLSGEDNLESVRAVLDSNFWLATHVTIVTLGYSATFVAGLLGALHLALRAFKQDYHWGDSVARAAYGILAFAVMASFIGTMLGGIWADQSWGRFWGWDPKENGAILIVLWCALCLHARWGGLVRREGLMQLLVFGNIVTAWSWFGTNLLGVGLHSYGFTESGFFWLMIFWVSQLAIIALGWLPDRSKSAQPA
;
A
#
# COMPACT_ATOMS: atom_id res chain seq x y z
N GLU A 1 -56.17 -28.34 -45.81
CA GLU A 1 -56.16 -27.10 -45.00
C GLU A 1 -54.72 -26.70 -44.72
N MET A 2 -54.15 -25.88 -45.59
CA MET A 2 -52.84 -25.23 -45.40
C MET A 2 -53.05 -23.79 -45.84
N ASN A 3 -53.07 -22.85 -44.90
CA ASN A 3 -52.63 -21.45 -45.07
C ASN A 3 -53.06 -20.61 -43.87
N ALA A 4 -52.32 -20.71 -42.78
CA ALA A 4 -52.33 -19.72 -41.70
C ALA A 4 -50.92 -19.56 -41.11
N SER A 5 -49.93 -19.20 -41.94
CA SER A 5 -48.64 -18.69 -41.47
C SER A 5 -47.91 -17.97 -42.60
N ALA A 6 -48.33 -16.74 -42.91
CA ALA A 6 -47.63 -15.91 -43.90
C ALA A 6 -47.85 -14.40 -43.67
N THR A 7 -47.88 -13.95 -42.42
CA THR A 7 -47.89 -12.52 -42.06
C THR A 7 -46.82 -12.15 -41.04
N GLY A 8 -45.74 -12.93 -40.95
CA GLY A 8 -44.50 -12.45 -40.35
C GLY A 8 -43.74 -11.64 -41.39
N LYS A 9 -43.56 -10.33 -41.17
CA LYS A 9 -42.68 -9.50 -42.02
C LYS A 9 -41.32 -10.21 -42.15
N ALA A 10 -40.84 -10.36 -43.39
CA ALA A 10 -39.52 -10.91 -43.66
C ALA A 10 -38.46 -10.17 -42.84
N PHE A 11 -37.60 -10.95 -42.20
CA PHE A 11 -36.55 -10.48 -41.29
C PHE A 11 -35.53 -9.62 -42.07
N ASP A 12 -35.37 -8.35 -41.70
CA ASP A 12 -34.50 -7.39 -42.40
C ASP A 12 -33.02 -7.56 -41.99
N PRO A 13 -32.15 -8.06 -42.89
CA PRO A 13 -30.74 -8.32 -42.58
C PRO A 13 -29.92 -7.03 -42.34
N GLU A 14 -30.30 -5.93 -42.98
CA GLU A 14 -29.65 -4.61 -42.80
C GLU A 14 -29.98 -4.05 -41.42
N LEU A 15 -31.24 -4.17 -41.00
CA LEU A 15 -31.65 -3.81 -39.65
C LEU A 15 -30.93 -4.66 -38.59
N GLN A 16 -30.81 -5.98 -38.81
CA GLN A 16 -30.09 -6.86 -37.90
C GLN A 16 -28.61 -6.48 -37.78
N LYS A 17 -27.95 -6.18 -38.90
CA LYS A 17 -26.55 -5.75 -38.93
C LYS A 17 -26.36 -4.42 -38.21
N THR A 18 -27.28 -3.49 -38.41
CA THR A 18 -27.27 -2.16 -37.75
C THR A 18 -27.44 -2.31 -36.24
N VAL A 19 -28.43 -3.08 -35.79
CA VAL A 19 -28.67 -3.35 -34.36
C VAL A 19 -27.47 -4.07 -33.73
N ARG A 20 -26.89 -5.06 -34.43
CA ARG A 20 -25.68 -5.76 -33.95
C ARG A 20 -24.51 -4.81 -33.76
N THR A 21 -24.19 -4.02 -34.79
CA THR A 21 -23.07 -3.04 -34.73
C THR A 21 -23.28 -2.02 -33.61
N PHE A 22 -24.53 -1.59 -33.42
CA PHE A 22 -24.89 -0.69 -32.33
C PHE A 22 -24.67 -1.33 -30.96
N VAL A 23 -25.17 -2.56 -30.74
CA VAL A 23 -24.99 -3.28 -29.47
C VAL A 23 -23.52 -3.58 -29.18
N GLU A 24 -22.74 -4.02 -30.17
CA GLU A 24 -21.30 -4.28 -30.03
C GLU A 24 -20.57 -3.01 -29.58
N ARG A 25 -20.86 -1.86 -30.18
CA ARG A 25 -20.28 -0.58 -29.77
C ARG A 25 -20.57 -0.24 -28.30
N TYR A 26 -21.79 -0.46 -27.81
CA TYR A 26 -22.09 -0.18 -26.39
C TYR A 26 -21.51 -1.22 -25.44
N GLN A 27 -21.32 -2.46 -25.88
CA GLN A 27 -20.61 -3.48 -25.12
C GLN A 27 -19.12 -3.11 -24.99
N ASP A 28 -18.52 -2.55 -26.03
CA ASP A 28 -17.17 -2.00 -25.97
C ASP A 28 -17.11 -0.81 -25.01
N PHE A 29 -18.05 0.13 -25.09
CA PHE A 29 -18.16 1.23 -24.11
C PHE A 29 -18.45 0.76 -22.67
N GLU A 30 -19.19 -0.33 -22.48
CA GLU A 30 -19.40 -0.93 -21.16
C GLU A 30 -18.09 -1.49 -20.60
N ARG A 31 -17.28 -2.14 -21.46
CA ARG A 31 -15.98 -2.72 -21.07
C ARG A 31 -14.92 -1.67 -20.82
N GLU A 32 -14.86 -0.65 -21.68
CA GLU A 32 -13.79 0.36 -21.69
C GLU A 32 -14.16 1.64 -20.93
N GLY A 33 -15.44 1.82 -20.59
CA GLY A 33 -15.94 3.02 -19.91
C GLY A 33 -15.42 3.13 -18.47
N VAL A 34 -14.57 4.14 -18.24
CA VAL A 34 -13.94 4.40 -16.94
C VAL A 34 -14.87 5.14 -15.97
N ILE A 35 -15.74 6.02 -16.48
CA ILE A 35 -16.59 6.87 -15.65
C ILE A 35 -17.91 6.17 -15.34
N GLY A 36 -18.12 5.81 -14.08
CA GLY A 36 -19.42 5.40 -13.55
C GLY A 36 -20.33 6.61 -13.38
N LEU A 37 -21.47 6.63 -14.07
CA LEU A 37 -22.40 7.74 -14.11
C LEU A 37 -23.63 7.49 -13.25
N MET A 38 -24.10 6.25 -13.20
CA MET A 38 -25.32 5.89 -12.49
C MET A 38 -24.98 5.17 -11.18
N PRO A 39 -25.44 5.70 -10.03
CA PRO A 39 -25.22 5.04 -8.75
C PRO A 39 -25.99 3.70 -8.68
N PRO A 40 -25.54 2.75 -7.84
CA PRO A 40 -26.22 1.48 -7.64
C PRO A 40 -27.64 1.67 -7.06
N LYS A 41 -28.53 0.71 -7.37
CA LYS A 41 -29.96 0.77 -7.00
C LYS A 41 -30.23 0.59 -5.51
N GLU A 42 -29.33 -0.08 -4.79
CA GLU A 42 -29.43 -0.32 -3.34
C GLU A 42 -28.24 0.32 -2.63
N GLU A 43 -28.50 1.11 -1.58
CA GLU A 43 -27.47 1.74 -0.73
C GLU A 43 -26.48 0.75 -0.14
N SER A 44 -26.92 -0.49 0.13
CA SER A 44 -26.11 -1.56 0.72
C SER A 44 -25.29 -2.34 -0.30
N SER A 45 -25.50 -2.14 -1.60
CA SER A 45 -24.78 -2.90 -2.61
C SER A 45 -23.38 -2.31 -2.80
N VAL A 46 -22.36 -3.16 -2.71
CA VAL A 46 -20.96 -2.84 -3.08
C VAL A 46 -20.83 -2.72 -4.61
N ALA A 47 -21.94 -2.66 -5.36
CA ALA A 47 -21.94 -2.71 -6.81
C ALA A 47 -21.32 -1.45 -7.43
N ARG A 48 -20.60 -1.70 -8.52
CA ARG A 48 -19.96 -0.70 -9.35
C ARG A 48 -21.02 0.26 -9.91
N TRP A 49 -20.70 1.56 -9.93
CA TRP A 49 -21.51 2.53 -10.65
C TRP A 49 -21.56 2.16 -12.13
N ASP A 50 -22.74 2.17 -12.74
CA ASP A 50 -22.87 1.85 -14.16
C ASP A 50 -22.24 2.99 -14.97
N ASN A 51 -21.32 2.65 -15.86
CA ASN A 51 -20.83 3.59 -16.86
C ASN A 51 -21.89 3.84 -17.95
N LEU A 52 -21.56 4.70 -18.91
CA LEU A 52 -22.48 5.04 -19.99
C LEU A 52 -22.98 3.82 -20.79
N GLY A 53 -22.06 2.89 -21.14
CA GLY A 53 -22.38 1.68 -21.90
C GLY A 53 -23.26 0.73 -21.10
N ALA A 54 -22.90 0.46 -19.85
CA ALA A 54 -23.69 -0.34 -18.91
C ALA A 54 -25.09 0.24 -18.71
N SER A 55 -25.19 1.56 -18.56
CA SER A 55 -26.46 2.26 -18.37
C SER A 55 -27.38 2.11 -19.57
N LEU A 56 -26.84 2.22 -20.79
CA LEU A 56 -27.58 2.10 -22.04
C LEU A 56 -28.01 0.66 -22.33
N LEU A 57 -27.12 -0.32 -22.11
CA LEU A 57 -27.45 -1.74 -22.23
C LEU A 57 -28.43 -2.21 -21.15
N GLY A 58 -28.36 -1.61 -19.96
CA GLY A 58 -29.27 -1.87 -18.84
C GLY A 58 -30.74 -1.64 -19.20
N VAL A 59 -31.05 -0.67 -20.06
CA VAL A 59 -32.41 -0.35 -20.54
C VAL A 59 -33.04 -1.52 -21.30
N ILE A 60 -32.21 -2.30 -22.00
CA ILE A 60 -32.66 -3.47 -22.75
C ILE A 60 -33.07 -4.60 -21.80
N LYS A 61 -32.40 -4.70 -20.64
CA LYS A 61 -32.60 -5.78 -19.64
C LYS A 61 -33.60 -5.42 -18.54
N ASP A 62 -33.56 -4.21 -18.01
CA ASP A 62 -34.43 -3.69 -16.95
C ASP A 62 -35.00 -2.32 -17.34
N GLN A 63 -36.26 -2.32 -17.78
CA GLN A 63 -36.89 -1.18 -18.43
C GLN A 63 -37.21 0.00 -17.48
N LYS A 64 -37.31 -0.17 -16.16
CA LYS A 64 -37.84 0.91 -15.30
C LYS A 64 -36.77 1.85 -14.76
N ALA A 65 -35.70 1.34 -14.15
CA ALA A 65 -34.71 2.16 -13.49
C ALA A 65 -33.77 2.87 -14.47
N HIS A 66 -33.28 2.16 -15.49
CA HIS A 66 -32.35 2.72 -16.48
C HIS A 66 -33.01 3.70 -17.46
N ARG A 67 -34.35 3.62 -17.65
CA ARG A 67 -35.10 4.64 -18.42
C ARG A 67 -35.17 6.00 -17.73
N ALA A 68 -35.19 6.04 -16.40
CA ALA A 68 -35.17 7.32 -15.67
C ALA A 68 -33.82 8.05 -15.87
N GLY A 69 -32.72 7.30 -15.98
CA GLY A 69 -31.41 7.86 -16.33
C GLY A 69 -31.36 8.48 -17.74
N LEU A 70 -32.20 7.99 -18.67
CA LEU A 70 -32.34 8.47 -20.04
C LEU A 70 -33.46 9.49 -20.27
N ALA A 71 -34.17 9.91 -19.22
CA ALA A 71 -35.12 11.01 -19.34
C ALA A 71 -34.40 12.29 -19.79
N GLU A 72 -35.14 13.28 -20.28
CA GLU A 72 -34.58 14.57 -20.73
C GLU A 72 -33.79 15.27 -19.61
N ASP A 73 -34.20 15.06 -18.36
CA ASP A 73 -33.54 15.54 -17.15
C ASP A 73 -32.69 14.48 -16.44
N GLY A 74 -32.53 13.29 -17.04
CA GLY A 74 -31.78 12.16 -16.48
C GLY A 74 -30.26 12.33 -16.55
N ILE A 75 -29.54 11.65 -15.66
CA ILE A 75 -28.07 11.76 -15.52
C ILE A 75 -27.32 11.39 -16.81
N VAL A 76 -27.80 10.39 -17.55
CA VAL A 76 -27.16 9.91 -18.78
C VAL A 76 -27.30 10.95 -19.89
N THR A 77 -28.49 11.52 -20.03
CA THR A 77 -28.79 12.59 -21.00
C THR A 77 -27.99 13.85 -20.69
N ARG A 78 -27.99 14.30 -19.43
CA ARG A 78 -27.19 15.46 -19.01
C ARG A 78 -25.70 15.28 -19.28
N TYR A 79 -25.17 14.08 -19.06
CA TYR A 79 -23.76 13.78 -19.35
C TYR A 79 -23.46 13.77 -20.86
N ALA A 80 -24.39 13.26 -21.68
CA ALA A 80 -24.28 13.30 -23.13
C ALA A 80 -24.32 14.76 -23.65
N ASP A 81 -25.27 15.56 -23.16
CA ASP A 81 -25.39 16.99 -23.49
C ASP A 81 -24.15 17.77 -23.08
N PHE A 82 -23.61 17.49 -21.89
CA PHE A 82 -22.36 18.09 -21.43
C PHE A 82 -21.21 17.74 -22.38
N SER A 83 -21.11 16.48 -22.80
CA SER A 83 -20.07 16.03 -23.73
C SER A 83 -20.20 16.69 -25.10
N MET A 84 -21.42 16.96 -25.59
CA MET A 84 -21.65 17.70 -26.83
C MET A 84 -21.30 19.18 -26.68
N ALA A 85 -21.78 19.83 -25.62
CA ALA A 85 -21.48 21.23 -25.32
C ALA A 85 -19.96 21.48 -25.19
N TRP A 86 -19.24 20.53 -24.56
CA TRP A 86 -17.78 20.57 -24.44
C TRP A 86 -17.09 20.51 -25.81
N ARG A 87 -17.51 19.59 -26.69
CA ARG A 87 -16.94 19.48 -28.06
C ARG A 87 -17.22 20.71 -28.91
N GLU A 88 -18.34 21.38 -28.66
CA GLU A 88 -18.74 22.59 -29.37
C GLU A 88 -18.17 23.87 -28.76
N GLY A 89 -17.42 23.79 -27.65
CA GLY A 89 -16.82 24.96 -26.98
C GLY A 89 -17.85 25.88 -26.31
N LYS A 90 -18.99 25.35 -25.86
CA LYS A 90 -20.06 26.10 -25.19
C LYS A 90 -19.84 26.10 -23.67
N ASP A 91 -18.94 26.97 -23.19
CA ASP A 91 -18.50 26.98 -21.79
C ASP A 91 -19.63 27.24 -20.77
N ASP A 92 -20.53 28.19 -21.06
CA ASP A 92 -21.67 28.50 -20.17
C ASP A 92 -22.62 27.30 -20.00
N GLU A 93 -22.85 26.57 -21.09
CA GLU A 93 -23.70 25.39 -21.10
C GLU A 93 -23.02 24.22 -20.37
N CYS A 94 -21.70 24.09 -20.51
CA CYS A 94 -20.91 23.13 -19.72
C CYS A 94 -21.00 23.44 -18.21
N ALA A 95 -20.89 24.71 -17.81
CA ALA A 95 -21.01 25.12 -16.41
C ALA A 95 -22.41 24.83 -15.84
N ARG A 96 -23.46 25.10 -16.63
CA ARG A 96 -24.85 24.79 -16.27
C ARG A 96 -25.07 23.29 -16.12
N LEU A 97 -24.66 22.50 -17.11
CA LEU A 97 -24.85 21.05 -17.14
C LEU A 97 -24.02 20.34 -16.08
N SER A 98 -22.78 20.76 -15.82
CA SER A 98 -21.96 20.21 -14.73
C SER A 98 -22.60 20.44 -13.36
N SER A 99 -23.16 21.63 -13.11
CA SER A 99 -23.90 21.93 -11.88
C SER A 99 -25.16 21.08 -11.76
N ALA A 100 -25.87 20.88 -12.87
CA ALA A 100 -27.06 20.05 -12.95
C ALA A 100 -26.75 18.56 -12.71
N ILE A 101 -25.64 18.05 -13.24
CA ILE A 101 -25.11 16.70 -13.02
C ILE A 101 -24.76 16.52 -11.53
N ALA A 102 -23.98 17.44 -10.97
CA ALA A 102 -23.59 17.39 -9.55
C ALA A 102 -24.81 17.39 -8.61
N ALA A 103 -25.84 18.18 -8.93
CA ALA A 103 -27.09 18.18 -8.18
C ALA A 103 -27.84 16.85 -8.26
N SER A 104 -27.89 16.22 -9.45
CA SER A 104 -28.55 14.92 -9.65
C SER A 104 -27.83 13.74 -9.00
N LEU A 105 -26.53 13.88 -8.72
CA LEU A 105 -25.72 12.84 -8.05
C LEU A 105 -25.79 12.92 -6.53
N LYS A 106 -26.46 13.94 -5.96
CA LYS A 106 -26.65 14.05 -4.52
C LYS A 106 -27.51 12.90 -4.01
N GLY A 107 -26.91 12.09 -3.16
CA GLY A 107 -27.58 11.01 -2.44
C GLY A 107 -26.96 10.76 -1.06
N PRO A 108 -27.35 9.65 -0.42
CA PRO A 108 -26.82 9.22 0.88
C PRO A 108 -25.29 9.05 0.92
N TRP A 109 -24.66 8.76 -0.22
CA TRP A 109 -23.21 8.66 -0.41
C TRP A 109 -22.49 10.02 -0.49
N SER A 110 -23.20 11.15 -0.66
CA SER A 110 -22.56 12.44 -0.97
C SER A 110 -21.53 12.87 0.09
N ALA A 111 -21.87 12.72 1.37
CA ALA A 111 -20.97 13.09 2.46
C ALA A 111 -19.69 12.23 2.46
N LYS A 112 -19.82 10.94 2.15
CA LYS A 112 -18.68 10.02 2.07
C LYS A 112 -17.81 10.31 0.84
N ALA A 113 -18.43 10.58 -0.31
CA ALA A 113 -17.72 10.97 -1.53
C ALA A 113 -16.98 12.31 -1.38
N GLU A 114 -17.58 13.30 -0.73
CA GLU A 114 -16.92 14.58 -0.42
C GLU A 114 -15.77 14.41 0.57
N SER A 115 -15.96 13.55 1.57
CA SER A 115 -14.93 13.16 2.55
C SER A 115 -13.74 12.48 1.87
N GLU A 116 -13.99 11.58 0.92
CA GLU A 116 -12.98 10.90 0.10
C GLU A 116 -12.23 11.88 -0.80
N ALA A 117 -12.97 12.75 -1.53
CA ALA A 117 -12.37 13.78 -2.37
C ALA A 117 -11.49 14.75 -1.56
N THR A 118 -11.92 15.11 -0.36
CA THR A 118 -11.16 15.99 0.54
C THR A 118 -9.90 15.30 1.05
N PHE A 119 -9.97 14.01 1.41
CA PHE A 119 -8.81 13.21 1.78
C PHE A 119 -7.79 13.12 0.63
N GLY A 120 -8.28 12.83 -0.58
CA GLY A 120 -7.47 12.78 -1.79
C GLY A 120 -6.78 14.12 -2.10
N ARG A 121 -7.48 15.25 -1.93
CA ARG A 121 -6.89 16.59 -2.07
C ARG A 121 -5.88 16.93 -0.98
N MET A 122 -6.14 16.51 0.26
CA MET A 122 -5.26 16.79 1.40
C MET A 122 -3.93 16.03 1.28
N GLN A 123 -3.92 14.85 0.66
CA GLN A 123 -2.75 13.98 0.51
C GLN A 123 -1.97 13.81 1.83
N PRO A 124 -2.60 13.37 2.93
CA PRO A 124 -1.96 13.37 4.26
C PRO A 124 -0.68 12.53 4.31
N PHE A 125 -0.61 11.41 3.58
CA PHE A 125 0.59 10.57 3.52
C PHE A 125 1.77 11.25 2.80
N TYR A 126 1.50 12.16 1.86
CA TYR A 126 2.55 12.96 1.22
C TYR A 126 3.13 14.00 2.19
N TRP A 127 2.29 14.66 2.99
CA TRP A 127 2.77 15.56 4.03
C TRP A 127 3.52 14.84 5.14
N LEU A 128 3.07 13.63 5.52
CA LEU A 128 3.77 12.77 6.47
C LEU A 128 5.12 12.32 5.94
N LEU A 129 5.23 12.00 4.65
CA LEU A 129 6.49 11.72 3.99
C LEU A 129 7.49 12.87 4.19
N ILE A 130 7.09 14.10 3.90
CA ILE A 130 7.93 15.29 4.10
C ILE A 130 8.29 15.46 5.59
N ALA A 131 7.32 15.30 6.48
CA ALA A 131 7.54 15.48 7.92
C ALA A 131 8.50 14.44 8.52
N TYR A 132 8.46 13.19 8.04
CA TYR A 132 9.46 12.17 8.40
C TYR A 132 10.86 12.52 7.86
N ALA A 133 10.95 13.04 6.64
CA ALA A 133 12.23 13.52 6.10
C ALA A 133 12.83 14.63 6.99
N ILE A 134 12.01 15.62 7.36
CA ILE A 134 12.42 16.71 8.26
C ILE A 134 12.86 16.14 9.61
N THR A 135 12.13 15.18 10.17
CA THR A 135 12.48 14.52 11.44
C THR A 135 13.87 13.87 11.36
N VAL A 136 14.17 13.14 10.29
CA VAL A 136 15.48 12.52 10.06
C VAL A 136 16.59 13.58 9.96
N LEU A 137 16.36 14.64 9.19
CA LEU A 137 17.31 15.75 9.06
C LEU A 137 17.58 16.44 10.40
N MET A 138 16.55 16.64 11.23
CA MET A 138 16.70 17.19 12.57
C MET A 138 17.54 16.28 13.47
N VAL A 139 17.37 14.95 13.39
CA VAL A 139 18.20 14.01 14.16
C VAL A 139 19.66 14.08 13.71
N PHE A 140 19.92 14.10 12.40
CA PHE A 140 21.29 14.25 11.89
C PHE A 140 21.92 15.58 12.29
N ALA A 141 21.17 16.68 12.21
CA ALA A 141 21.63 17.98 12.68
C ALA A 141 21.88 17.97 14.19
N ALA A 142 21.06 17.26 14.99
CA ALA A 142 21.29 17.10 16.42
C ALA A 142 22.58 16.33 16.72
N TRP A 143 22.91 15.29 15.94
CA TRP A 143 24.18 14.58 16.07
C TRP A 143 25.38 15.42 15.65
N LEU A 144 25.26 16.23 14.59
CA LEU A 144 26.34 17.09 14.12
C LEU A 144 26.65 18.23 15.11
N THR A 145 25.60 18.79 15.72
CA THR A 145 25.72 19.92 16.67
C THR A 145 25.80 19.47 18.13
N SER A 146 25.65 18.18 18.41
CA SER A 146 25.48 17.64 19.78
C SER A 146 24.38 18.35 20.58
N SER A 147 23.30 18.79 19.91
CA SER A 147 22.23 19.60 20.50
C SER A 147 21.10 18.75 21.08
N GLU A 148 21.03 18.68 22.41
CA GLU A 148 19.94 18.01 23.14
C GLU A 148 18.54 18.60 22.86
N PRO A 149 18.34 19.93 22.80
CA PRO A 149 17.04 20.51 22.46
C PRO A 149 16.57 20.08 21.07
N LEU A 150 17.47 20.05 20.07
CA LEU A 150 17.13 19.67 18.71
C LEU A 150 16.71 18.19 18.63
N ARG A 151 17.40 17.32 19.35
CA ARG A 151 17.03 15.91 19.51
C ARG A 151 15.65 15.76 20.16
N ALA A 152 15.38 16.48 21.25
CA ALA A 152 14.09 16.44 21.93
C ALA A 152 12.94 16.91 21.03
N TRP A 153 13.14 17.97 20.24
CA TRP A 153 12.15 18.44 19.27
C TRP A 153 11.95 17.47 18.12
N SER A 154 13.01 16.83 17.62
CA SER A 154 12.89 15.78 16.60
C SER A 154 12.01 14.61 17.07
N TYR A 155 12.16 14.19 18.33
CA TYR A 155 11.31 13.15 18.92
C TYR A 155 9.86 13.61 19.09
N ARG A 156 9.62 14.84 19.54
CA ARG A 156 8.25 15.39 19.64
C ARG A 156 7.58 15.46 18.28
N LEU A 157 8.32 15.87 17.24
CA LEU A 157 7.84 15.89 15.87
C LEU A 157 7.52 14.47 15.39
N LEU A 158 8.37 13.48 15.67
CA LEU A 158 8.11 12.07 15.33
C LEU A 158 6.79 11.57 15.96
N VAL A 159 6.55 11.89 17.24
CA VAL A 159 5.30 11.53 17.94
C VAL A 159 4.10 12.23 17.32
N ALA A 160 4.21 13.52 16.99
CA ALA A 160 3.13 14.26 16.32
C ALA A 160 2.82 13.66 14.93
N CYS A 161 3.85 13.32 14.15
CA CYS A 161 3.70 12.64 12.87
C CYS A 161 3.03 11.28 13.04
N PHE A 162 3.37 10.52 14.08
CA PHE A 162 2.73 9.23 14.34
C PHE A 162 1.24 9.35 14.68
N VAL A 163 0.86 10.37 15.46
CA VAL A 163 -0.56 10.65 15.76
C VAL A 163 -1.30 11.01 14.47
N LEU A 164 -0.75 11.91 13.65
CA LEU A 164 -1.34 12.28 12.37
C LEU A 164 -1.43 11.10 11.39
N HIS A 165 -0.40 10.25 11.35
CA HIS A 165 -0.41 9.02 10.56
C HIS A 165 -1.49 8.05 11.02
N THR A 166 -1.65 7.87 12.33
CA THR A 166 -2.70 7.02 12.91
C THR A 166 -4.09 7.55 12.57
N LEU A 167 -4.30 8.87 12.67
CA LEU A 167 -5.57 9.51 12.29
C LEU A 167 -5.85 9.37 10.79
N ALA A 168 -4.85 9.59 9.93
CA ALA A 168 -4.99 9.45 8.48
C ALA A 168 -5.30 8.00 8.07
N LEU A 169 -4.63 7.03 8.71
CA LEU A 169 -4.89 5.61 8.48
C LEU A 169 -6.29 5.21 8.95
N GLY A 170 -6.71 5.65 10.14
CA GLY A 170 -8.06 5.40 10.67
C GLY A 170 -9.15 6.01 9.81
N TYR A 171 -8.95 7.24 9.33
CA TYR A 171 -9.88 7.90 8.41
C TYR A 171 -9.97 7.17 7.07
N ARG A 172 -8.82 6.71 6.53
CA ARG A 172 -8.78 5.86 5.33
C ARG A 172 -9.54 4.54 5.53
N MET A 173 -9.39 3.90 6.69
CA MET A 173 -10.12 2.66 7.01
C MET A 173 -11.63 2.90 7.05
N TRP A 174 -12.08 4.03 7.64
CA TRP A 174 -13.48 4.42 7.65
C TRP A 174 -14.03 4.70 6.24
N LEU A 175 -13.27 5.42 5.40
CA LEU A 175 -13.64 5.65 4.00
C LEU A 175 -13.79 4.34 3.23
N HIS A 176 -12.85 3.42 3.36
CA HIS A 176 -12.92 2.14 2.64
C HIS A 176 -13.89 1.13 3.23
N GLY A 177 -14.22 1.23 4.52
CA GLY A 177 -14.89 0.14 5.23
C GLY A 177 -14.05 -1.14 5.31
N ARG A 178 -12.72 -1.03 5.19
CA ARG A 178 -11.78 -2.18 5.16
C ARG A 178 -10.63 -1.99 6.15
N PRO A 179 -9.96 -3.09 6.55
CA PRO A 179 -8.73 -3.06 7.34
C PRO A 179 -7.61 -2.23 6.69
N PRO A 180 -6.55 -1.88 7.45
CA PRO A 180 -5.55 -0.91 7.00
C PRO A 180 -4.70 -1.37 5.81
N VAL A 181 -4.61 -2.69 5.57
CA VAL A 181 -3.78 -3.26 4.51
C VAL A 181 -4.64 -4.08 3.55
N THR A 182 -4.73 -3.65 2.31
CA THR A 182 -5.53 -4.28 1.25
C THR A 182 -4.77 -4.49 -0.06
N ASN A 183 -3.69 -3.75 -0.27
CA ASN A 183 -2.84 -3.80 -1.47
C ASN A 183 -1.40 -3.38 -1.12
N LEU A 184 -0.50 -3.38 -2.10
CA LEU A 184 0.91 -3.04 -1.89
C LEU A 184 1.07 -1.58 -1.44
N TYR A 185 0.36 -0.64 -2.05
CA TYR A 185 0.28 0.76 -1.60
C TYR A 185 -0.01 0.91 -0.10
N SER A 186 -1.16 0.39 0.36
CA SER A 186 -1.62 0.49 1.75
C SER A 186 -0.71 -0.30 2.71
N SER A 187 -0.09 -1.39 2.24
CA SER A 187 0.94 -2.09 3.01
C SER A 187 2.17 -1.21 3.25
N GLY A 188 2.60 -0.40 2.28
CA GLY A 188 3.71 0.55 2.43
C GLY A 188 3.43 1.65 3.46
N ILE A 189 2.19 2.16 3.46
CA ILE A 189 1.73 3.11 4.49
C ILE A 189 1.77 2.46 5.87
N PHE A 190 1.23 1.24 5.99
CA PHE A 190 1.20 0.51 7.25
C PHE A 190 2.59 0.13 7.76
N VAL A 191 3.51 -0.24 6.87
CA VAL A 191 4.90 -0.52 7.23
C VAL A 191 5.57 0.72 7.84
N ALA A 192 5.34 1.89 7.24
CA ALA A 192 5.84 3.16 7.76
C ALA A 192 5.26 3.46 9.15
N TRP A 193 3.96 3.28 9.35
CA TRP A 193 3.30 3.45 10.64
C TRP A 193 3.88 2.51 11.71
N GLY A 194 4.00 1.22 11.41
CA GLY A 194 4.54 0.21 12.33
C GLY A 194 6.01 0.46 12.69
N ALA A 195 6.82 0.89 11.71
CA ALA A 195 8.21 1.25 11.96
C ALA A 195 8.32 2.44 12.92
N VAL A 196 7.55 3.51 12.69
CA VAL A 196 7.56 4.71 13.55
C VAL A 196 7.05 4.39 14.96
N ALA A 197 6.03 3.53 15.10
CA ALA A 197 5.56 3.05 16.40
C ALA A 197 6.71 2.40 17.21
N LEU A 198 7.46 1.50 16.59
CA LEU A 198 8.64 0.88 17.21
C LEU A 198 9.68 1.94 17.59
N GLY A 199 9.90 2.93 16.74
CA GLY A 199 10.89 3.98 16.96
C GLY A 199 10.60 4.88 18.13
N ILE A 200 9.33 5.21 18.35
CA ILE A 200 8.89 5.96 19.52
C ILE A 200 9.22 5.18 20.80
N VAL A 201 8.98 3.86 20.81
CA VAL A 201 9.33 2.99 21.93
C VAL A 201 10.86 2.97 22.13
N LEU A 202 11.65 2.80 21.07
CA LEU A 202 13.11 2.78 21.15
C LEU A 202 13.70 4.09 21.65
N GLU A 203 13.25 5.23 21.13
CA GLU A 203 13.74 6.54 21.53
C GLU A 203 13.37 6.86 22.98
N ARG A 204 12.23 6.34 23.48
CA ARG A 204 11.85 6.45 24.90
C ARG A 204 12.86 5.75 25.82
N VAL A 205 13.42 4.64 25.37
CA VAL A 205 14.38 3.81 26.15
C VAL A 205 15.79 4.37 26.07
N TRP A 206 16.28 4.76 24.89
CA TRP A 206 17.70 5.14 24.69
C TRP A 206 17.98 6.63 24.64
N LYS A 207 17.00 7.45 24.24
CA LYS A 207 17.12 8.91 24.20
C LYS A 207 18.43 9.40 23.57
N ASN A 208 18.83 8.82 22.43
CA ASN A 208 20.07 9.16 21.73
C ASN A 208 19.85 9.48 20.23
N GLY A 209 18.59 9.53 19.78
CA GLY A 209 18.22 9.82 18.40
C GLY A 209 18.30 8.62 17.46
N ILE A 210 18.93 7.49 17.86
CA ILE A 210 19.09 6.34 16.94
C ILE A 210 17.75 5.70 16.62
N GLY A 211 16.85 5.61 17.60
CA GLY A 211 15.49 5.11 17.40
C GLY A 211 14.74 6.00 16.40
N ALA A 212 14.76 7.32 16.64
CA ALA A 212 14.13 8.29 15.76
C ALA A 212 14.71 8.31 14.34
N ALA A 213 16.04 8.21 14.19
CA ALA A 213 16.69 8.15 12.88
C ALA A 213 16.31 6.88 12.12
N ALA A 214 16.45 5.70 12.75
CA ALA A 214 16.14 4.43 12.09
C ALA A 214 14.68 4.43 11.62
N THR A 215 13.74 4.69 12.51
CA THR A 215 12.34 4.54 12.15
C THR A 215 11.80 5.69 11.31
N GLY A 216 12.40 6.89 11.44
CA GLY A 216 12.14 8.01 10.55
C GLY A 216 12.59 7.70 9.11
N ILE A 217 13.78 7.10 8.93
CA ILE A 217 14.27 6.67 7.61
C ILE A 217 13.40 5.54 7.07
N THR A 218 13.07 4.50 7.86
CA THR A 218 12.18 3.42 7.41
C THR A 218 10.80 3.97 7.03
N GLY A 219 10.22 4.86 7.85
CA GLY A 219 8.94 5.51 7.57
C GLY A 219 8.98 6.35 6.29
N PHE A 220 10.02 7.16 6.13
CA PHE A 220 10.24 7.96 4.93
C PHE A 220 10.36 7.10 3.67
N VAL A 221 11.27 6.11 3.66
CA VAL A 221 11.49 5.23 2.50
C VAL A 221 10.22 4.44 2.16
N SER A 222 9.51 3.93 3.17
CA SER A 222 8.28 3.17 2.95
C SER A 222 7.15 4.05 2.38
N LEU A 223 7.05 5.32 2.81
CA LEU A 223 6.11 6.26 2.19
C LEU A 223 6.53 6.73 0.79
N ILE A 224 7.83 6.78 0.46
CA ILE A 224 8.27 6.99 -0.94
C ILE A 224 7.77 5.84 -1.81
N VAL A 225 7.94 4.60 -1.35
CA VAL A 225 7.48 3.43 -2.09
C VAL A 225 5.96 3.50 -2.27
N ALA A 226 5.21 3.77 -1.21
CA ALA A 226 3.76 3.95 -1.31
C ALA A 226 3.39 5.08 -2.28
N HIS A 227 4.04 6.25 -2.22
CA HIS A 227 3.76 7.35 -3.14
C HIS A 227 3.95 6.95 -4.61
N ASN A 228 5.04 6.26 -4.94
CA ASN A 228 5.29 5.80 -6.31
C ASN A 228 4.30 4.71 -6.79
N LEU A 229 3.87 3.82 -5.88
CA LEU A 229 2.81 2.85 -6.17
C LEU A 229 1.47 3.57 -6.41
N GLY A 230 1.18 4.61 -5.64
CA GLY A 230 0.00 5.44 -5.84
C GLY A 230 -0.01 6.16 -7.19
N LEU A 231 1.12 6.72 -7.61
CA LEU A 231 1.28 7.33 -8.94
C LEU A 231 1.13 6.31 -10.08
N SER A 232 1.46 5.04 -9.84
CA SER A 232 1.30 3.94 -10.80
C SER A 232 -0.14 3.44 -10.91
N GLY A 233 -1.07 4.05 -10.16
CA GLY A 233 -2.48 3.72 -10.19
C GLY A 233 -2.92 2.73 -9.10
N GLU A 234 -2.06 2.29 -8.18
CA GLU A 234 -2.48 1.39 -7.08
C GLU A 234 -3.19 2.07 -5.90
N ASP A 235 -3.25 3.41 -5.91
CA ASP A 235 -4.11 4.20 -5.02
C ASP A 235 -5.51 4.41 -5.63
N ASN A 236 -5.85 3.66 -6.67
CA ASN A 236 -7.24 3.51 -7.04
C ASN A 236 -7.94 2.79 -5.88
N LEU A 237 -8.93 3.44 -5.28
CA LEU A 237 -9.77 2.85 -4.23
C LEU A 237 -10.70 1.75 -4.82
N GLU A 238 -10.22 1.04 -5.85
CA GLU A 238 -10.90 0.01 -6.62
C GLU A 238 -11.23 -1.23 -5.79
N SER A 239 -12.18 -2.00 -6.30
CA SER A 239 -12.60 -3.26 -5.72
C SER A 239 -11.42 -4.23 -5.69
N VAL A 240 -10.90 -4.47 -4.49
CA VAL A 240 -10.13 -5.65 -4.11
C VAL A 240 -10.77 -6.89 -4.76
N ARG A 241 -9.97 -7.80 -5.36
CA ARG A 241 -10.49 -9.04 -5.99
C ARG A 241 -11.44 -9.73 -5.00
N ALA A 242 -12.58 -10.25 -5.45
CA ALA A 242 -13.67 -10.73 -4.59
C ALA A 242 -13.26 -11.76 -3.49
N VAL A 243 -12.19 -12.53 -3.68
CA VAL A 243 -11.63 -13.45 -2.66
C VAL A 243 -10.94 -12.71 -1.49
N LEU A 244 -10.51 -11.47 -1.70
CA LEU A 244 -9.90 -10.60 -0.71
C LEU A 244 -10.92 -9.65 -0.04
N ASP A 245 -12.22 -9.86 -0.24
CA ASP A 245 -13.28 -9.05 0.37
C ASP A 245 -13.45 -9.43 1.86
N SER A 246 -12.44 -9.05 2.66
CA SER A 246 -12.37 -9.05 4.13
C SER A 246 -12.93 -10.27 4.88
N ASN A 247 -12.22 -11.41 4.80
CA ASN A 247 -12.31 -12.45 5.83
C ASN A 247 -11.48 -12.02 7.06
N PHE A 248 -12.01 -12.20 8.28
CA PHE A 248 -11.31 -11.98 9.56
C PHE A 248 -9.88 -12.54 9.55
N TRP A 249 -9.70 -13.73 8.97
CA TRP A 249 -8.40 -14.39 8.88
C TRP A 249 -7.43 -13.65 7.97
N LEU A 250 -7.87 -13.20 6.80
CA LEU A 250 -7.04 -12.44 5.85
C LEU A 250 -6.60 -11.11 6.46
N ALA A 251 -7.55 -10.37 7.04
CA ALA A 251 -7.28 -9.09 7.67
C ALA A 251 -6.24 -9.21 8.78
N THR A 252 -6.40 -10.22 9.64
CA THR A 252 -5.50 -10.46 10.77
C THR A 252 -4.14 -10.95 10.29
N HIS A 253 -4.11 -11.89 9.33
CA HIS A 253 -2.89 -12.39 8.69
C HIS A 253 -2.03 -11.26 8.13
N VAL A 254 -2.61 -10.47 7.22
CA VAL A 254 -1.88 -9.44 6.47
C VAL A 254 -1.40 -8.34 7.42
N THR A 255 -2.20 -7.95 8.41
CA THR A 255 -1.81 -6.95 9.40
C THR A 255 -0.63 -7.44 10.24
N ILE A 256 -0.70 -8.66 10.78
CA ILE A 256 0.34 -9.21 11.66
C ILE A 256 1.63 -9.49 10.90
N VAL A 257 1.55 -10.04 9.67
CA VAL A 257 2.76 -10.31 8.87
C VAL A 257 3.44 -9.00 8.46
N THR A 258 2.67 -7.95 8.16
CA THR A 258 3.22 -6.63 7.80
C THR A 258 3.88 -5.94 9.00
N LEU A 259 3.39 -6.14 10.23
CA LEU A 259 4.11 -5.72 11.45
C LEU A 259 5.47 -6.43 11.58
N GLY A 260 5.54 -7.71 11.20
CA GLY A 260 6.80 -8.45 11.13
C GLY A 260 7.76 -7.85 10.10
N TYR A 261 7.26 -7.39 8.95
CA TYR A 261 8.06 -6.69 7.94
C TYR A 261 8.61 -5.36 8.47
N SER A 262 7.76 -4.54 9.11
CA SER A 262 8.19 -3.30 9.78
C SER A 262 9.32 -3.56 10.76
N ALA A 263 9.16 -4.57 11.62
CA ALA A 263 10.16 -4.91 12.63
C ALA A 263 11.47 -5.38 11.99
N THR A 264 11.41 -6.19 10.93
CA THR A 264 12.61 -6.66 10.24
C THR A 264 13.35 -5.50 9.57
N PHE A 265 12.64 -4.60 8.88
CA PHE A 265 13.25 -3.40 8.28
C PHE A 265 13.89 -2.48 9.32
N VAL A 266 13.24 -2.26 10.46
CA VAL A 266 13.80 -1.46 11.55
C VAL A 266 15.05 -2.13 12.14
N ALA A 267 15.02 -3.45 12.38
CA ALA A 267 16.17 -4.18 12.92
C ALA A 267 17.37 -4.13 11.96
N GLY A 268 17.14 -4.33 10.67
CA GLY A 268 18.18 -4.22 9.65
C GLY A 268 18.73 -2.81 9.52
N LEU A 269 17.88 -1.78 9.64
CA LEU A 269 18.34 -0.40 9.60
C LEU A 269 19.12 0.02 10.85
N LEU A 270 18.76 -0.50 12.03
CA LEU A 270 19.61 -0.35 13.23
C LEU A 270 20.98 -1.00 13.02
N GLY A 271 21.02 -2.17 12.36
CA GLY A 271 22.27 -2.80 11.92
C GLY A 271 23.06 -1.90 10.97
N ALA A 272 22.41 -1.33 9.95
CA ALA A 272 23.04 -0.42 9.00
C ALA A 272 23.63 0.83 9.67
N LEU A 273 22.85 1.49 10.53
CA LEU A 273 23.30 2.65 11.30
C LEU A 273 24.47 2.30 12.22
N HIS A 274 24.44 1.13 12.87
CA HIS A 274 25.55 0.66 13.70
C HIS A 274 26.84 0.52 12.88
N LEU A 275 26.78 -0.17 11.74
CA LEU A 275 27.95 -0.40 10.89
C LEU A 275 28.50 0.91 10.32
N ALA A 276 27.63 1.82 9.88
CA ALA A 276 28.02 3.14 9.39
C ALA A 276 28.66 4.00 10.49
N LEU A 277 28.02 4.09 11.67
CA LEU A 277 28.54 4.89 12.78
C LEU A 277 29.87 4.33 13.29
N ARG A 278 30.02 3.00 13.39
CA ARG A 278 31.30 2.36 13.74
C ARG A 278 32.41 2.66 12.73
N ALA A 279 32.09 2.70 11.43
CA ALA A 279 33.06 2.97 10.37
C ALA A 279 33.50 4.44 10.31
N PHE A 280 32.61 5.38 10.61
CA PHE A 280 32.84 6.81 10.36
C PHE A 280 32.95 7.69 11.60
N LYS A 281 32.38 7.31 12.75
CA LYS A 281 32.31 8.14 13.97
C LYS A 281 33.23 7.60 15.08
N GLN A 282 34.20 8.41 15.51
CA GLN A 282 35.21 8.02 16.51
C GLN A 282 34.67 7.92 17.95
N ASP A 283 33.67 8.73 18.32
CA ASP A 283 33.06 8.78 19.66
C ASP A 283 31.83 7.86 19.81
N TYR A 284 31.64 6.92 18.89
CA TYR A 284 30.51 6.00 18.89
C TYR A 284 30.65 4.90 19.96
N HIS A 285 29.82 4.98 21.01
CA HIS A 285 29.86 4.05 22.16
C HIS A 285 28.54 3.29 22.39
N TRP A 286 27.53 3.48 21.52
CA TRP A 286 26.19 2.89 21.70
C TRP A 286 26.01 1.48 21.13
N GLY A 287 27.10 0.86 20.63
CA GLY A 287 27.03 -0.40 19.89
C GLY A 287 26.27 -1.52 20.60
N ASP A 288 26.55 -1.75 21.88
CA ASP A 288 25.91 -2.83 22.65
C ASP A 288 24.44 -2.56 22.92
N SER A 289 24.08 -1.28 23.16
CA SER A 289 22.67 -0.89 23.30
C SER A 289 21.93 -1.12 21.98
N VAL A 290 22.45 -0.61 20.86
CA VAL A 290 21.85 -0.80 19.52
C VAL A 290 21.62 -2.28 19.24
N ALA A 291 22.63 -3.11 19.52
CA ALA A 291 22.54 -4.55 19.32
C ALA A 291 21.47 -5.23 20.18
N ARG A 292 21.29 -4.78 21.43
CA ARG A 292 20.27 -5.32 22.33
C ARG A 292 18.85 -5.04 21.84
N ALA A 293 18.49 -3.82 21.42
CA ALA A 293 17.14 -3.65 20.88
C ALA A 293 16.99 -4.19 19.47
N ALA A 294 18.03 -4.17 18.63
CA ALA A 294 17.95 -4.84 17.34
C ALA A 294 17.63 -6.34 17.51
N TYR A 295 18.22 -7.00 18.52
CA TYR A 295 17.87 -8.36 18.91
C TYR A 295 16.42 -8.49 19.45
N GLY A 296 15.98 -7.55 20.30
CA GLY A 296 14.60 -7.54 20.82
C GLY A 296 13.54 -7.33 19.73
N ILE A 297 13.80 -6.43 18.78
CA ILE A 297 12.94 -6.19 17.61
C ILE A 297 12.93 -7.41 16.71
N LEU A 298 14.08 -8.06 16.50
CA LEU A 298 14.15 -9.32 15.75
C LEU A 298 13.31 -10.43 16.40
N ALA A 299 13.29 -10.51 17.74
CA ALA A 299 12.44 -11.44 18.47
C ALA A 299 10.93 -11.14 18.28
N PHE A 300 10.55 -9.86 18.25
CA PHE A 300 9.20 -9.47 17.86
C PHE A 300 8.90 -9.82 16.38
N ALA A 301 9.86 -9.55 15.48
CA ALA A 301 9.73 -9.83 14.06
C ALA A 301 9.48 -11.31 13.78
N VAL A 302 10.25 -12.23 14.38
CA VAL A 302 10.03 -13.67 14.17
C VAL A 302 8.66 -14.12 14.66
N MET A 303 8.19 -13.57 15.79
CA MET A 303 6.88 -13.92 16.35
C MET A 303 5.75 -13.42 15.45
N ALA A 304 5.80 -12.14 15.06
CA ALA A 304 4.80 -11.54 14.18
C ALA A 304 4.80 -12.22 12.80
N SER A 305 5.98 -12.45 12.19
CA SER A 305 6.06 -13.15 10.92
C SER A 305 5.56 -14.59 11.02
N PHE A 306 5.91 -15.34 12.07
CA PHE A 306 5.45 -16.72 12.24
C PHE A 306 3.93 -16.81 12.43
N ILE A 307 3.37 -16.04 13.38
CA ILE A 307 1.93 -15.99 13.63
C ILE A 307 1.22 -15.53 12.35
N GLY A 308 1.74 -14.49 11.70
CA GLY A 308 1.26 -14.03 10.40
C GLY A 308 1.20 -15.18 9.41
N THR A 309 2.31 -15.86 9.11
CA THR A 309 2.37 -16.99 8.18
C THR A 309 1.36 -18.10 8.53
N MET A 310 1.22 -18.47 9.80
CA MET A 310 0.25 -19.49 10.23
C MET A 310 -1.20 -19.05 9.98
N LEU A 311 -1.55 -17.80 10.30
CA LEU A 311 -2.87 -17.24 10.02
C LEU A 311 -3.15 -17.17 8.50
N GLY A 312 -2.11 -16.95 7.70
CA GLY A 312 -2.19 -17.00 6.24
C GLY A 312 -2.56 -18.39 5.74
N GLY A 313 -1.96 -19.43 6.32
CA GLY A 313 -2.31 -20.82 6.02
C GLY A 313 -3.75 -21.17 6.41
N ILE A 314 -4.22 -20.70 7.57
CA ILE A 314 -5.63 -20.90 7.99
C ILE A 314 -6.59 -20.23 6.99
N TRP A 315 -6.26 -19.01 6.55
CA TRP A 315 -7.06 -18.32 5.54
C TRP A 315 -7.03 -19.05 4.19
N ALA A 316 -5.87 -19.55 3.77
CA ALA A 316 -5.72 -20.30 2.52
C ALA A 316 -6.52 -21.61 2.55
N ASP A 317 -6.56 -22.30 3.69
CA ASP A 317 -7.36 -23.50 3.87
C ASP A 317 -8.86 -23.23 3.68
N GLN A 318 -9.35 -22.16 4.30
CA GLN A 318 -10.76 -21.76 4.16
C GLN A 318 -11.12 -21.26 2.76
N SER A 319 -10.18 -20.59 2.08
CA SER A 319 -10.46 -19.94 0.80
C SER A 319 -10.21 -20.84 -0.40
N TRP A 320 -9.20 -21.72 -0.31
CA TRP A 320 -8.70 -22.53 -1.41
C TRP A 320 -8.71 -24.04 -1.12
N GLY A 321 -9.12 -24.45 0.08
CA GLY A 321 -9.18 -25.86 0.48
C GLY A 321 -7.81 -26.49 0.78
N ARG A 322 -6.76 -25.68 0.97
CA ARG A 322 -5.43 -26.15 1.38
C ARG A 322 -4.70 -25.16 2.30
N PHE A 323 -4.09 -25.66 3.36
CA PHE A 323 -3.28 -24.85 4.28
C PHE A 323 -1.98 -24.30 3.66
N TRP A 324 -1.35 -25.07 2.75
CA TRP A 324 -0.06 -24.72 2.14
C TRP A 324 0.09 -25.37 0.76
N GLY A 325 0.85 -24.75 -0.13
CA GLY A 325 1.02 -25.19 -1.52
C GLY A 325 2.29 -24.71 -2.20
N TRP A 326 3.28 -24.20 -1.45
CA TRP A 326 4.61 -23.84 -1.93
C TRP A 326 4.63 -22.77 -3.02
N ASP A 327 3.62 -21.89 -3.07
CA ASP A 327 3.65 -20.78 -4.01
C ASP A 327 4.71 -19.73 -3.60
N PRO A 328 5.14 -18.84 -4.51
CA PRO A 328 6.21 -17.90 -4.21
C PRO A 328 5.97 -17.01 -2.99
N LYS A 329 4.71 -16.65 -2.66
CA LYS A 329 4.40 -15.83 -1.49
C LYS A 329 4.52 -16.63 -0.20
N GLU A 330 4.00 -17.86 -0.21
CA GLU A 330 4.15 -18.80 0.90
C GLU A 330 5.65 -19.08 1.18
N ASN A 331 6.45 -19.32 0.13
CA ASN A 331 7.91 -19.49 0.23
C ASN A 331 8.61 -18.23 0.76
N GLY A 332 8.20 -17.05 0.29
CA GLY A 332 8.72 -15.78 0.81
C GLY A 332 8.40 -15.59 2.29
N ALA A 333 7.21 -15.98 2.74
CA ALA A 333 6.79 -15.83 4.13
C ALA A 333 7.63 -16.73 5.07
N ILE A 334 7.79 -18.01 4.72
CA ILE A 334 8.63 -18.92 5.52
C ILE A 334 10.11 -18.52 5.50
N LEU A 335 10.60 -17.97 4.39
CA LEU A 335 11.99 -17.49 4.28
C LEU A 335 12.28 -16.38 5.31
N ILE A 336 11.36 -15.44 5.53
CA ILE A 336 11.51 -14.40 6.56
C ILE A 336 11.56 -15.04 7.95
N VAL A 337 10.62 -15.93 8.27
CA VAL A 337 10.56 -16.60 9.57
C VAL A 337 11.85 -17.34 9.87
N LEU A 338 12.33 -18.15 8.91
CA LEU A 338 13.57 -18.91 9.04
C LEU A 338 14.78 -18.00 9.17
N TRP A 339 14.85 -16.91 8.40
CA TRP A 339 15.95 -15.96 8.49
C TRP A 339 15.99 -15.27 9.87
N CYS A 340 14.85 -14.81 10.38
CA CYS A 340 14.77 -14.21 11.69
C CYS A 340 15.16 -15.20 12.80
N ALA A 341 14.65 -16.43 12.74
CA ALA A 341 14.99 -17.50 13.67
C ALA A 341 16.49 -17.84 13.63
N LEU A 342 17.07 -17.94 12.43
CA LEU A 342 18.51 -18.17 12.22
C LEU A 342 19.34 -17.07 12.87
N CYS A 343 18.97 -15.81 12.68
CA CYS A 343 19.69 -14.68 13.28
C CYS A 343 19.66 -14.75 14.82
N LEU A 344 18.51 -15.06 15.42
CA LEU A 344 18.37 -15.21 16.87
C LEU A 344 19.21 -16.39 17.38
N HIS A 345 19.13 -17.53 16.70
CA HIS A 345 19.85 -18.75 17.07
C HIS A 345 21.37 -18.56 16.94
N ALA A 346 21.84 -17.95 15.84
CA ALA A 346 23.26 -17.68 15.63
C ALA A 346 23.84 -16.77 16.74
N ARG A 347 23.05 -15.78 17.19
CA ARG A 347 23.48 -14.89 18.28
C ARG A 347 23.44 -15.59 19.64
N TRP A 348 22.38 -16.35 19.91
CA TRP A 348 22.21 -17.06 21.19
C TRP A 348 23.23 -18.18 21.35
N GLY A 349 23.49 -18.96 20.30
CA GLY A 349 24.51 -20.02 20.26
C GLY A 349 25.95 -19.50 20.19
N GLY A 350 26.18 -18.18 20.18
CA GLY A 350 27.52 -17.59 20.18
C GLY A 350 28.27 -17.68 18.85
N LEU A 351 27.64 -18.16 17.77
CA LEU A 351 28.23 -18.24 16.42
C LEU A 351 28.54 -16.84 15.87
N VAL A 352 27.68 -15.87 16.17
CA VAL A 352 27.92 -14.47 15.84
C VAL A 352 27.97 -13.58 17.08
N ARG A 353 28.91 -12.66 17.06
CA ARG A 353 28.98 -11.55 18.03
C ARG A 353 28.14 -10.38 17.52
N ARG A 354 28.27 -9.22 18.17
CA ARG A 354 27.54 -7.99 17.82
C ARG A 354 27.60 -7.67 16.32
N GLU A 355 28.80 -7.60 15.78
CA GLU A 355 29.02 -7.20 14.38
C GLU A 355 28.39 -8.17 13.39
N GLY A 356 28.52 -9.48 13.65
CA GLY A 356 27.90 -10.51 12.82
C GLY A 356 26.37 -10.46 12.89
N LEU A 357 25.78 -10.21 14.07
CA LEU A 357 24.34 -9.99 14.18
C LEU A 357 23.90 -8.77 13.36
N MET A 358 24.60 -7.64 13.43
CA MET A 358 24.21 -6.45 12.67
C MET A 358 24.24 -6.68 11.16
N GLN A 359 25.23 -7.41 10.65
CA GLN A 359 25.30 -7.79 9.23
C GLN A 359 24.15 -8.72 8.82
N LEU A 360 23.83 -9.73 9.65
CA LEU A 360 22.71 -10.64 9.40
C LEU A 360 21.36 -9.91 9.40
N LEU A 361 21.19 -8.91 10.25
CA LEU A 361 19.99 -8.08 10.28
C LEU A 361 19.85 -7.22 9.01
N VAL A 362 20.94 -6.62 8.53
CA VAL A 362 20.94 -5.90 7.25
C VAL A 362 20.59 -6.83 6.09
N PHE A 363 21.09 -8.08 6.10
CA PHE A 363 20.69 -9.08 5.11
C PHE A 363 19.21 -9.47 5.26
N GLY A 364 18.65 -9.44 6.48
CA GLY A 364 17.22 -9.64 6.72
C GLY A 364 16.33 -8.65 5.95
N ASN A 365 16.81 -7.43 5.68
CA ASN A 365 16.11 -6.47 4.82
C ASN A 365 16.03 -6.95 3.36
N ILE A 366 17.09 -7.57 2.84
CA ILE A 366 17.11 -8.17 1.49
C ILE A 366 16.05 -9.27 1.40
N VAL A 367 16.05 -10.17 2.39
CA VAL A 367 15.09 -11.28 2.50
C VAL A 367 13.65 -10.77 2.55
N THR A 368 13.39 -9.75 3.37
CA THR A 368 12.06 -9.17 3.54
C THR A 368 11.60 -8.46 2.27
N ALA A 369 12.48 -7.69 1.62
CA ALA A 369 12.17 -7.01 0.36
C ALA A 369 11.90 -8.00 -0.79
N TRP A 370 12.63 -9.12 -0.85
CA TRP A 370 12.35 -10.19 -1.81
C TRP A 370 10.97 -10.80 -1.57
N SER A 371 10.65 -11.16 -0.33
CA SER A 371 9.35 -11.74 0.01
C SER A 371 8.18 -10.78 -0.27
N TRP A 372 8.33 -9.51 0.10
CA TRP A 372 7.28 -8.51 -0.06
C TRP A 372 7.08 -8.07 -1.51
N PHE A 373 8.16 -7.67 -2.20
CA PHE A 373 8.12 -7.17 -3.58
C PHE A 373 8.54 -8.22 -4.61
N GLY A 374 9.71 -8.84 -4.42
CA GLY A 374 10.35 -9.71 -5.40
C GLY A 374 9.53 -10.92 -5.85
N THR A 375 8.78 -11.54 -4.93
CA THR A 375 7.89 -12.67 -5.25
C THR A 375 6.76 -12.28 -6.22
N ASN A 376 6.34 -11.01 -6.27
CA ASN A 376 5.38 -10.54 -7.27
C ASN A 376 5.98 -10.51 -8.68
N LEU A 377 7.30 -10.30 -8.80
CA LEU A 377 8.00 -10.18 -10.08
C LEU A 377 8.10 -11.52 -10.83
N LEU A 378 7.85 -12.63 -10.14
CA LEU A 378 7.87 -13.95 -10.76
C LEU A 378 6.65 -14.18 -11.69
N GLY A 379 5.60 -13.37 -11.59
CA GLY A 379 4.41 -13.47 -12.45
C GLY A 379 3.64 -14.79 -12.32
N VAL A 380 4.00 -15.63 -11.36
CA VAL A 380 3.40 -16.94 -11.08
C VAL A 380 2.77 -16.97 -9.70
N GLY A 381 1.62 -17.63 -9.60
CA GLY A 381 0.85 -17.78 -8.36
C GLY A 381 -0.41 -16.91 -8.33
N LEU A 382 -1.34 -17.27 -7.44
CA LEU A 382 -2.65 -16.62 -7.29
C LEU A 382 -2.58 -15.17 -6.75
N HIS A 383 -1.37 -14.68 -6.50
CA HIS A 383 -1.07 -13.41 -5.85
C HIS A 383 -0.26 -12.42 -6.70
N SER A 384 -0.09 -12.61 -8.01
CA SER A 384 0.56 -11.59 -8.85
C SER A 384 -0.38 -10.39 -9.04
N TYR A 385 -0.18 -9.36 -8.25
CA TYR A 385 -0.86 -8.08 -8.35
C TYR A 385 0.18 -7.03 -8.74
N GLY A 386 0.11 -6.55 -9.99
CA GLY A 386 0.78 -5.35 -10.50
C GLY A 386 2.29 -5.27 -10.26
N PHE A 387 3.12 -5.50 -11.28
CA PHE A 387 4.42 -4.81 -11.30
C PHE A 387 5.02 -4.68 -12.70
N THR A 388 5.67 -3.54 -12.91
CA THR A 388 6.35 -3.04 -14.11
C THR A 388 7.87 -3.30 -14.03
N GLU A 389 8.58 -3.29 -15.16
CA GLU A 389 10.05 -3.47 -15.21
C GLU A 389 10.82 -2.53 -14.27
N SER A 390 10.27 -1.35 -13.95
CA SER A 390 10.87 -0.38 -13.03
C SER A 390 10.97 -0.88 -11.58
N GLY A 391 10.07 -1.75 -11.12
CA GLY A 391 10.10 -2.30 -9.76
C GLY A 391 11.34 -3.17 -9.50
N PHE A 392 11.72 -3.98 -10.49
CA PHE A 392 12.92 -4.83 -10.39
C PHE A 392 14.20 -4.00 -10.27
N PHE A 393 14.32 -2.93 -11.06
CA PHE A 393 15.47 -2.02 -11.01
C PHE A 393 15.68 -1.42 -9.61
N TRP A 394 14.62 -0.90 -8.99
CA TRP A 394 14.71 -0.35 -7.63
C TRP A 394 15.01 -1.40 -6.57
N LEU A 395 14.47 -2.61 -6.71
CA LEU A 395 14.79 -3.73 -5.82
C LEU A 395 16.27 -4.14 -5.91
N MET A 396 16.84 -4.14 -7.11
CA MET A 396 18.27 -4.41 -7.32
C MET A 396 19.15 -3.34 -6.69
N ILE A 397 18.83 -2.05 -6.87
CA ILE A 397 19.53 -0.94 -6.19
C ILE A 397 19.46 -1.14 -4.68
N PHE A 398 18.28 -1.48 -4.15
CA PHE A 398 18.12 -1.73 -2.73
C PHE A 398 19.04 -2.87 -2.25
N TRP A 399 19.07 -4.01 -2.93
CA TRP A 399 19.97 -5.11 -2.55
C TRP A 399 21.44 -4.73 -2.60
N VAL A 400 21.89 -4.07 -3.66
CA VAL A 400 23.28 -3.59 -3.77
C VAL A 400 23.61 -2.63 -2.62
N SER A 401 22.68 -1.73 -2.25
CA SER A 401 22.88 -0.84 -1.12
C SER A 401 23.03 -1.59 0.21
N GLN A 402 22.23 -2.63 0.46
CA GLN A 402 22.32 -3.44 1.68
C GLN A 402 23.63 -4.23 1.72
N LEU A 403 24.07 -4.80 0.58
CA LEU A 403 25.35 -5.50 0.48
C LEU A 403 26.55 -4.55 0.69
N ALA A 404 26.48 -3.32 0.16
CA ALA A 404 27.50 -2.30 0.40
C ALA A 404 27.58 -1.92 1.89
N ILE A 405 26.43 -1.82 2.58
CA ILE A 405 26.37 -1.58 4.02
C ILE A 405 26.98 -2.75 4.81
N ILE A 406 26.71 -4.00 4.42
CA ILE A 406 27.31 -5.19 5.03
C ILE A 406 28.84 -5.13 4.91
N ALA A 407 29.36 -4.73 3.74
CA ALA A 407 30.79 -4.58 3.51
C ALA A 407 31.45 -3.53 4.42
N LEU A 408 30.72 -2.49 4.87
CA LEU A 408 31.24 -1.53 5.88
C LEU A 408 31.61 -2.22 7.19
N GLY A 409 30.96 -3.34 7.54
CA GLY A 409 31.25 -4.09 8.75
C GLY A 409 32.66 -4.71 8.77
N TRP A 410 33.30 -4.83 7.61
CA TRP A 410 34.67 -5.35 7.46
C TRP A 410 35.74 -4.27 7.59
N LEU A 411 35.34 -2.99 7.65
CA LEU A 411 36.27 -1.90 7.91
C LEU A 411 36.76 -1.93 9.37
N PRO A 412 37.99 -1.42 9.63
CA PRO A 412 38.51 -1.26 10.99
C PRO A 412 37.58 -0.41 11.85
N ASP A 413 37.45 -0.79 13.11
CA ASP A 413 36.65 -0.04 14.08
C ASP A 413 37.35 1.28 14.45
N ARG A 414 36.91 2.39 13.85
CA ARG A 414 37.47 3.72 14.12
C ARG A 414 37.14 4.24 15.52
N SER A 415 36.13 3.69 16.18
CA SER A 415 35.84 4.06 17.58
C SER A 415 36.91 3.57 18.55
N LYS A 416 37.62 2.49 18.20
CA LYS A 416 38.69 1.92 19.03
C LYS A 416 40.06 2.57 18.80
N SER A 417 40.28 3.21 17.65
CA SER A 417 41.55 3.88 17.33
C SER A 417 41.82 5.16 18.11
N ALA A 418 40.86 5.66 18.90
CA ALA A 418 40.97 6.90 19.68
C ALA A 418 41.30 6.69 21.17
N GLN A 419 41.42 5.44 21.64
CA GLN A 419 41.85 5.18 23.02
C GLN A 419 43.39 5.23 23.09
N PRO A 420 44.00 6.15 23.86
CA PRO A 420 45.45 6.12 24.08
C PRO A 420 45.82 4.82 24.80
N ALA A 421 46.94 4.22 24.36
CA ALA A 421 47.49 2.95 24.85
C ALA A 421 47.82 2.96 26.33
#